data_AF-A0A653Z3U2-F1
#
_entry.id   AF-A0A653Z3U2-F1
#
_cell.length_a   1.000
_cell.length_b   1.000
_cell.length_c   1.000
_cell.angle_alpha   90.00
_cell.angle_beta   90.00
_cell.angle_gamma   90.00
#
_symmetry.space_group_name_H-M   'P 1'
#
loop_
_entity.id
_entity.type
_entity.pdbx_description
1 polymer ?
#
loop_
_entity_poly.entity_id
_entity_poly.type
_entity_poly.pdbx_seq_one_letter_code
_entity_poly.pdbx_strand_id
1 'polypeptide(L)'
;MEHYPIVIDLTLGDEVVDILGGQADVAVRFGHLPDSPLTARKIGDTGQVVVASPGYLQRHGTPQEPEDLLRHNCLRFNFRRAEPNWPFIRDGRDFFYQGQRQHRMQQW
;
A
#
# COMPACT_ATOMS: atom_id res chain seq x y z
N MET A 1 -5.12 -30.19 12.44
CA MET A 1 -4.03 -29.20 12.51
C MET A 1 -3.50 -29.24 13.91
N GLU A 2 -2.26 -29.67 14.07
CA GLU A 2 -1.56 -29.72 15.35
C GLU A 2 -1.19 -28.29 15.74
N HIS A 3 -1.66 -27.81 16.89
CA HIS A 3 -1.42 -26.45 17.36
C HIS A 3 -0.26 -26.51 18.37
N TYR A 4 0.87 -25.89 18.03
CA TYR A 4 1.95 -25.73 18.99
C TYR A 4 1.49 -24.82 20.13
N PRO A 5 1.79 -25.13 21.40
CA PRO A 5 1.43 -24.27 22.54
C PRO A 5 2.36 -23.05 22.57
N ILE A 6 2.13 -22.11 21.66
CA ILE A 6 2.83 -20.83 21.58
C ILE A 6 1.90 -19.68 22.00
N VAL A 7 2.46 -18.69 22.69
CA VAL A 7 1.79 -17.43 23.01
C VAL A 7 2.32 -16.38 22.05
N ILE A 8 1.43 -15.59 21.44
CA ILE A 8 1.79 -14.54 20.49
C ILE A 8 1.44 -13.20 21.13
N ASP A 9 2.43 -12.33 21.27
CA ASP A 9 2.22 -10.90 21.44
C ASP A 9 2.22 -10.24 20.06
N LEU A 10 1.18 -9.46 19.75
CA LEU A 10 0.96 -8.90 18.42
C LEU A 10 0.77 -7.38 18.50
N THR A 11 1.69 -6.66 17.86
CA THR A 11 1.59 -5.23 17.63
C THR A 11 1.34 -4.96 16.15
N LEU A 12 0.38 -4.08 15.84
CA LEU A 12 -0.04 -3.73 14.48
C LEU A 12 0.16 -2.24 14.25
N GLY A 13 0.95 -1.89 13.23
CA GLY A 13 1.22 -0.50 12.85
C GLY A 13 2.04 -0.43 11.56
N ASP A 14 2.11 0.78 10.99
CA ASP A 14 2.90 1.06 9.78
C ASP A 14 4.37 1.42 10.10
N GLU A 15 4.74 1.44 11.38
CA GLU A 15 6.08 1.82 11.84
C GLU A 15 7.12 0.73 11.58
N VAL A 16 8.38 1.16 11.43
CA VAL A 16 9.52 0.24 11.34
C VAL A 16 9.97 -0.08 12.75
N VAL A 17 9.76 -1.32 13.19
CA VAL A 17 10.23 -1.80 14.50
C VAL A 17 11.71 -2.18 14.46
N ASP A 18 12.42 -1.92 15.56
CA ASP A 18 13.83 -2.29 15.72
C ASP A 18 13.96 -3.73 16.25
N ILE A 19 14.12 -4.67 15.32
CA ILE A 19 14.36 -6.09 15.63
C ILE A 19 15.74 -6.29 16.27
N LEU A 20 16.75 -5.53 15.85
CA LEU A 20 18.12 -5.66 16.38
C LEU A 20 18.20 -5.18 17.83
N GLY A 21 17.42 -4.15 18.18
CA GLY A 21 17.23 -3.66 19.54
C GLY A 21 16.30 -4.53 20.41
N GLY A 22 15.75 -5.63 19.88
CA GLY A 22 14.91 -6.57 20.63
C GLY A 22 13.47 -6.12 20.85
N GLN A 23 12.95 -5.19 20.04
CA GLN A 23 11.54 -4.76 20.13
C GLN A 23 10.56 -5.83 19.60
N ALA A 24 11.04 -6.76 18.78
CA ALA A 24 10.29 -7.90 18.26
C ALA A 24 11.24 -9.03 17.83
N ASP A 25 10.77 -10.28 17.86
CA ASP A 25 11.50 -11.43 17.32
C ASP A 25 11.33 -11.56 15.79
N VAL A 26 10.14 -11.20 15.29
CA VAL A 26 9.75 -11.30 13.87
C VAL A 26 8.91 -10.09 13.50
N ALA A 27 9.18 -9.48 12.34
CA ALA A 27 8.29 -8.51 11.72
C ALA A 27 7.81 -9.01 10.35
N VAL A 28 6.52 -8.82 10.07
CA VAL A 28 5.94 -9.03 8.75
C VAL A 28 5.70 -7.67 8.12
N ARG A 29 6.32 -7.42 6.97
CA ARG A 29 6.30 -6.11 6.31
C ARG A 29 6.05 -6.26 4.81
N PHE A 30 5.41 -5.25 4.23
CA PHE A 30 5.21 -5.11 2.79
C PHE A 30 6.07 -3.98 2.24
N GLY A 31 6.61 -4.12 1.03
CA GLY A 31 7.40 -3.09 0.36
C GLY A 31 8.91 -3.33 0.39
N HIS A 32 9.67 -2.30 0.02
CA HIS A 32 11.13 -2.38 -0.07
C HIS A 32 11.76 -2.78 1.27
N LEU A 33 12.61 -3.80 1.23
CA LEU A 33 13.41 -4.23 2.36
C LEU A 33 14.82 -3.61 2.22
N PRO A 34 15.20 -2.67 3.09
CA PRO A 34 16.54 -2.10 3.06
C PRO A 34 17.59 -3.13 3.46
N ASP A 35 18.82 -2.96 2.98
CA ASP A 35 19.95 -3.79 3.39
C ASP A 35 20.13 -3.75 4.91
N SER A 36 20.27 -4.92 5.52
CA SER A 36 20.44 -5.08 6.96
C SER A 36 21.11 -6.42 7.27
N PRO A 37 21.65 -6.62 8.49
CA PRO A 37 22.16 -7.92 8.91
C PRO A 37 21.05 -8.95 9.22
N LEU A 38 19.77 -8.57 9.11
CA LEU A 38 18.64 -9.46 9.38
C LEU A 38 18.45 -10.46 8.24
N THR A 39 18.01 -11.68 8.59
CA THR A 39 17.55 -12.65 7.59
C THR A 39 16.11 -12.34 7.21
N ALA A 40 15.83 -12.34 5.91
CA ALA A 40 14.48 -12.16 5.39
C ALA A 40 14.04 -13.34 4.54
N ARG A 41 12.75 -13.64 4.60
CA ARG A 41 12.09 -14.64 3.76
C ARG A 41 10.90 -14.01 3.06
N LYS A 42 10.85 -14.11 1.74
CA LYS A 42 9.67 -13.72 0.96
C LYS A 42 8.51 -14.65 1.29
N ILE A 43 7.38 -14.09 1.73
CA ILE A 43 6.15 -14.82 2.04
C ILE A 43 5.22 -14.86 0.83
N GLY A 44 5.18 -13.78 0.05
CA GLY A 44 4.36 -13.69 -1.16
C GLY A 44 4.47 -12.31 -1.80
N ASP A 45 3.68 -12.11 -2.86
CA ASP A 45 3.51 -10.84 -3.55
C ASP A 45 2.09 -10.32 -3.33
N THR A 46 1.92 -9.00 -3.29
CA THR A 46 0.62 -8.34 -3.20
C THR A 46 0.47 -7.36 -4.35
N GLY A 47 -0.69 -7.38 -5.03
CA GLY A 47 -1.03 -6.40 -6.06
C GLY A 47 -1.81 -5.21 -5.51
N GLN A 48 -1.79 -4.09 -6.25
CA GLN A 48 -2.67 -2.95 -6.00
C GLN A 48 -3.73 -2.87 -7.08
N VAL A 49 -4.97 -2.53 -6.70
CA VAL A 49 -6.08 -2.30 -7.62
C VAL A 49 -6.74 -0.97 -7.30
N VAL A 50 -7.10 -0.21 -8.34
CA VAL A 50 -7.90 1.01 -8.20
C VAL A 50 -9.37 0.61 -8.19
N VAL A 51 -10.09 1.05 -7.17
CA VAL A 51 -11.51 0.74 -6.99
C VAL A 51 -12.29 2.00 -6.66
N ALA A 52 -13.56 2.00 -7.00
CA ALA A 52 -14.50 3.06 -6.65
C ALA A 52 -15.86 2.44 -6.30
N SER A 53 -16.65 3.14 -5.49
CA SER A 53 -18.01 2.69 -5.18
C SER A 53 -18.92 2.79 -6.42
N PRO A 54 -19.91 1.89 -6.59
CA PRO A 54 -20.82 1.95 -7.73
C PRO A 54 -21.55 3.29 -7.85
N GLY A 55 -21.99 3.86 -6.71
CA GLY A 55 -22.67 5.15 -6.69
C GLY A 55 -21.78 6.33 -7.11
N TYR A 56 -20.47 6.25 -6.85
CA TYR A 56 -19.52 7.25 -7.35
C TYR A 56 -19.39 7.16 -8.88
N LEU A 57 -19.20 5.95 -9.40
CA LEU A 57 -19.06 5.71 -10.85
C LEU A 57 -20.32 6.10 -11.63
N GLN A 58 -21.52 5.90 -11.06
CA GLN A 58 -22.77 6.32 -11.68
C GLN A 58 -22.88 7.85 -11.81
N ARG A 59 -22.35 8.61 -10.83
CA ARG A 59 -22.42 10.08 -10.84
C ARG A 59 -21.28 10.73 -11.62
N HIS A 60 -20.11 10.12 -11.65
CA HIS A 60 -18.88 10.72 -12.18
C HIS A 60 -18.34 10.04 -13.44
N GLY A 61 -18.96 8.94 -13.88
CA GLY A 61 -18.45 8.11 -14.96
C GLY A 61 -17.41 7.08 -14.50
N THR A 62 -17.09 6.12 -15.38
CA THR A 62 -16.05 5.10 -15.12
C THR A 62 -14.79 5.44 -15.92
N PRO A 63 -13.63 5.63 -15.26
CA PRO A 63 -12.37 5.87 -15.96
C PRO A 63 -12.02 4.66 -16.83
N GLN A 64 -11.62 4.92 -18.08
CA GLN A 64 -11.20 3.89 -19.03
C GLN A 64 -9.67 3.80 -19.12
N GLU A 65 -8.99 4.89 -18.83
CA GLU A 65 -7.52 4.96 -18.78
C GLU A 65 -7.04 5.66 -17.51
N PRO A 66 -5.80 5.38 -17.03
CA PRO A 66 -5.23 6.03 -15.85
C PRO A 66 -5.29 7.56 -15.88
N GLU A 67 -5.20 8.16 -17.05
CA GLU A 67 -5.27 9.61 -17.27
C GLU A 67 -6.63 10.21 -16.88
N ASP A 68 -7.73 9.45 -17.02
CA ASP A 68 -9.07 9.90 -16.65
C ASP A 68 -9.19 10.25 -15.17
N LEU A 69 -8.34 9.64 -14.33
CA LEU A 69 -8.35 9.86 -12.88
C LEU A 69 -8.09 11.33 -12.52
N LEU A 70 -7.49 12.13 -13.40
CA LEU A 70 -7.35 13.59 -13.20
C LEU A 70 -8.68 14.30 -12.98
N ARG A 71 -9.77 13.72 -13.50
CA ARG A 71 -11.13 14.26 -13.45
C ARG A 71 -11.94 13.66 -12.29
N HIS A 72 -11.31 12.81 -11.47
CA HIS A 72 -11.94 12.09 -10.37
C HIS A 72 -11.35 12.51 -9.01
N ASN A 73 -12.16 12.36 -7.97
CA ASN A 73 -11.73 12.49 -6.58
C ASN A 73 -11.00 11.24 -6.14
N CYS A 74 -9.69 11.34 -5.98
CA CYS A 74 -8.83 10.21 -5.64
C CYS A 74 -8.38 10.29 -4.18
N LEU A 75 -8.68 9.22 -3.42
CA LEU A 75 -8.31 9.08 -2.02
C LEU A 75 -6.87 8.57 -1.92
N ARG A 76 -6.04 9.27 -1.13
CA ARG A 76 -4.63 8.93 -0.93
C ARG A 76 -4.32 8.83 0.56
N PHE A 77 -3.26 8.11 0.87
CA PHE A 77 -2.68 8.11 2.20
C PHE A 77 -2.18 9.53 2.54
N ASN A 78 -2.42 9.93 3.79
CA ASN A 78 -1.97 11.20 4.36
C ASN A 78 -0.53 11.13 4.90
N PHE A 79 0.11 9.96 4.86
CA PHE A 79 1.50 9.74 5.23
C PHE A 79 2.37 9.41 4.01
N ARG A 80 3.69 9.56 4.16
CA ARG A 80 4.64 9.21 3.09
C ARG A 80 4.71 7.70 2.92
N ARG A 81 4.46 7.24 1.71
CA ARG A 81 4.78 5.87 1.26
C ARG A 81 6.08 5.86 0.48
N ALA A 82 6.75 4.70 0.46
CA ALA A 82 7.89 4.47 -0.42
C ALA A 82 7.50 4.72 -1.89
N GLU A 83 6.35 4.20 -2.32
CA GLU A 83 5.75 4.46 -3.64
C GLU A 83 4.48 5.33 -3.49
N PRO A 84 4.57 6.66 -3.73
CA PRO A 84 3.43 7.56 -3.53
C PRO A 84 2.40 7.51 -4.65
N ASN A 85 2.73 6.91 -5.80
CA ASN A 85 1.92 6.95 -7.03
C ASN A 85 1.24 5.61 -7.26
N TRP A 86 0.10 5.62 -7.95
CA TRP A 86 -0.58 4.38 -8.34
C TRP A 86 0.19 3.69 -9.47
N PRO A 87 0.56 2.41 -9.30
CA PRO A 87 1.18 1.63 -10.36
C PRO A 87 0.12 1.19 -11.36
N PHE A 88 0.42 1.37 -12.64
CA PHE A 88 -0.37 0.89 -13.76
C PHE A 88 0.51 0.10 -14.71
N ILE A 89 -0.12 -0.78 -15.48
CA ILE A 89 0.54 -1.56 -16.53
C ILE A 89 -0.06 -1.14 -17.87
N ARG A 90 0.78 -0.75 -18.83
CA ARG A 90 0.40 -0.49 -20.22
C ARG A 90 1.43 -1.15 -21.13
N ASP A 91 0.96 -1.94 -22.10
CA ASP A 91 1.82 -2.70 -23.02
C ASP A 91 2.89 -3.57 -22.32
N GLY A 92 2.53 -4.16 -21.17
CA GLY A 92 3.41 -4.99 -20.36
C GLY A 92 4.50 -4.23 -19.60
N ARG A 93 4.40 -2.90 -19.53
CA ARG A 93 5.35 -2.05 -18.80
C ARG A 93 4.68 -1.35 -17.64
N ASP A 94 5.34 -1.39 -16.50
CA ASP A 94 4.94 -0.63 -15.33
C ASP A 94 5.17 0.86 -15.59
N PHE A 95 4.18 1.67 -15.23
CA PHE A 95 4.32 3.10 -15.15
C PHE A 95 3.55 3.66 -13.96
N PHE A 96 4.03 4.79 -13.45
CA PHE A 96 3.40 5.50 -12.36
C PHE A 96 2.69 6.72 -12.91
N TYR A 97 1.39 6.80 -12.71
CA TYR A 97 0.65 8.00 -13.11
C TYR A 97 0.81 9.09 -12.04
N GLN A 98 1.43 10.22 -12.42
CA GLN A 98 1.78 11.32 -11.51
C GLN A 98 0.79 12.50 -11.53
N GLY A 99 -0.15 12.54 -12.49
CA GLY A 99 -1.08 13.65 -12.64
C GLY A 99 -2.32 13.46 -11.78
N GLN A 100 -2.37 13.99 -10.54
CA GLN A 100 -3.59 13.94 -9.73
C GLN A 100 -3.73 15.20 -8.86
N ARG A 101 -4.90 15.85 -8.88
CA ARG A 101 -5.24 16.91 -7.92
C ARG A 101 -5.34 16.30 -6.52
N GLN A 102 -4.49 16.74 -5.60
CA GLN A 102 -4.63 16.40 -4.19
C GLN A 102 -5.82 17.20 -3.62
N HIS A 103 -6.97 16.54 -3.43
CA HIS A 103 -7.94 17.06 -2.49
C HIS A 103 -7.42 16.74 -1.09
N ARG A 104 -6.78 17.73 -0.47
CA ARG A 104 -6.56 17.74 0.99
C ARG A 104 -7.93 17.48 1.61
N MET A 105 -8.11 16.32 2.26
CA MET A 105 -9.08 16.22 3.34
C MET A 105 -8.55 17.13 4.44
N GLN A 106 -8.91 18.42 4.37
CA GLN A 106 -8.79 19.30 5.52
C GLN A 106 -9.92 18.91 6.47
N GLN A 107 -9.52 18.40 7.62
CA GLN A 107 -10.17 18.61 8.93
C GLN A 107 -11.56 17.97 9.10
N TRP A 108 -11.57 16.84 9.81
CA TRP A 108 -12.51 16.62 10.91
C TRP A 108 -11.73 16.78 12.21
#